data_AF-A0A7L4P9Y6-F1
#
_entry.id   AF-A0A7L4P9Y6-F1
#
_cell.length_a   1.000
_cell.length_b   1.000
_cell.length_c   1.000
_cell.angle_alpha   90.00
_cell.angle_beta   90.00
_cell.angle_gamma   90.00
#
_symmetry.space_group_name_H-M   'P 1'
#
loop_
_entity.id
_entity.type
_entity.pdbx_description
1 polymer ?
#
loop_
_entity_poly.entity_id
_entity_poly.type
_entity_poly.pdbx_seq_one_letter_code
_entity_poly.pdbx_strand_id
1 'polypeptide(L)' 'MRDAYADGNRIPIGAFYVYKTVPTFEERLPRRIPTYLEAPPALQRIDMTALQPSPRTCSSNYLANT' A
#
# COMPACT_ATOMS: atom_id res chain seq x y z
N MET A 1 -23.61 -18.84 8.16
CA MET A 1 -23.84 -18.42 6.76
C MET A 1 -25.20 -18.91 6.27
N ARG A 2 -26.27 -18.64 7.02
CA ARG A 2 -27.65 -18.93 6.60
C ARG A 2 -28.39 -17.63 6.26
N ASP A 3 -28.01 -16.55 6.93
CA ASP A 3 -28.54 -15.19 6.71
C ASP A 3 -28.04 -14.54 5.41
N ALA A 4 -27.12 -15.18 4.67
CA ALA A 4 -26.61 -14.65 3.40
C ALA A 4 -27.60 -14.83 2.24
N TYR A 5 -28.51 -15.81 2.34
CA TYR A 5 -29.53 -16.04 1.34
C TYR A 5 -30.86 -15.50 1.86
N ALA A 6 -31.52 -14.66 1.06
CA ALA A 6 -32.85 -14.18 1.39
C ALA A 6 -33.82 -15.37 1.33
N ASP A 7 -34.45 -15.68 2.47
CA ASP A 7 -35.56 -16.61 2.54
C ASP A 7 -36.83 -15.83 2.18
N GLY A 8 -37.55 -16.25 1.14
CA GLY A 8 -38.47 -15.45 0.33
C GLY A 8 -39.59 -14.67 1.04
N ASN A 9 -39.74 -14.80 2.36
CA ASN A 9 -40.64 -13.99 3.19
C ASN A 9 -39.98 -12.76 3.86
N ARG A 10 -38.64 -12.72 4.00
CA ARG A 10 -37.96 -11.61 4.69
C ARG A 10 -36.52 -11.42 4.21
N ILE A 11 -36.17 -10.17 3.91
CA ILE A 11 -34.80 -9.80 3.55
C ILE A 11 -34.01 -9.49 4.84
N PRO A 12 -32.93 -10.23 5.14
CA PRO A 12 -32.08 -9.92 6.28
C PRO A 12 -31.27 -8.65 6.00
N ILE A 13 -31.16 -7.78 7.00
CA ILE A 13 -30.45 -6.49 6.92
C ILE A 13 -29.43 -6.39 8.04
N GLY A 14 -28.31 -5.71 7.80
CA GLY A 14 -27.24 -5.48 8.77
C GLY A 14 -25.91 -6.14 8.39
N ALA A 15 -24.98 -6.19 9.35
CA ALA A 15 -23.66 -6.79 9.14
C ALA A 15 -23.74 -8.32 9.26
N PHE A 16 -23.63 -9.00 8.12
CA PHE A 16 -23.71 -10.47 8.04
C PHE A 16 -22.50 -11.19 8.65
N TYR A 17 -21.33 -10.55 8.59
CA TYR A 17 -20.09 -11.11 9.07
C TYR A 17 -19.10 -10.00 9.37
N VAL A 18 -18.47 -10.07 10.54
CA VAL A 18 -17.40 -9.15 10.93
C VAL A 18 -16.27 -9.99 11.50
N TYR A 19 -15.16 -10.03 10.79
CA TYR A 19 -13.97 -10.72 11.25
C TYR A 19 -12.92 -9.72 11.72
N LYS A 20 -12.74 -9.64 13.05
CA LYS A 20 -11.87 -8.63 13.69
C LYS A 20 -10.44 -9.10 13.93
N THR A 21 -10.15 -10.39 13.70
CA THR A 21 -8.86 -11.00 14.03
C THR A 21 -7.92 -11.16 12.83
N VAL A 22 -8.40 -10.95 11.59
CA VAL A 22 -7.51 -10.93 10.42
C VAL A 22 -6.84 -9.57 10.43
N PRO A 23 -5.50 -9.52 10.36
CA PRO A 23 -4.80 -8.26 10.30
C PRO A 23 -5.13 -7.52 9.00
N THR A 24 -5.28 -6.21 9.08
CA THR A 24 -5.51 -5.38 7.89
C THR A 24 -4.29 -5.39 6.97
N PHE A 25 -4.45 -4.89 5.74
CA PHE A 25 -3.31 -4.76 4.84
C PHE A 25 -2.24 -3.83 5.42
N GLU A 26 -2.65 -2.74 6.06
CA GLU A 26 -1.75 -1.76 6.68
C GLU A 26 -0.96 -2.38 7.84
N GLU A 27 -1.59 -3.21 8.67
CA GLU A 27 -0.92 -3.92 9.76
C GLU A 27 0.11 -4.95 9.27
N ARG A 28 -0.03 -5.41 8.02
CA ARG A 28 0.93 -6.34 7.38
C ARG A 28 2.14 -5.62 6.79
N LEU A 29 2.02 -4.34 6.44
CA LEU A 29 3.09 -3.59 5.78
C LEU A 29 4.36 -3.41 6.65
N PRO A 30 4.28 -3.15 7.97
CA PRO A 30 5.44 -3.07 8.84
C PRO A 30 6.35 -4.30 8.81
N ARG A 31 5.81 -5.49 8.51
CA ARG A 31 6.62 -6.72 8.35
C ARG A 31 7.59 -6.65 7.16
N ARG A 32 7.32 -5.79 6.18
CA ARG A 32 8.12 -5.62 4.96
C ARG A 32 8.82 -4.26 4.91
N ILE A 33 8.12 -3.22 5.33
CA ILE A 33 8.58 -1.83 5.33
C ILE A 33 8.31 -1.28 6.74
N PRO A 34 9.28 -1.36 7.65
CA PRO A 34 9.09 -1.01 9.06
C PRO A 34 8.59 0.42 9.28
N THR A 35 8.98 1.35 8.41
CA THR A 35 8.69 2.79 8.53
C THR A 35 7.37 3.22 7.90
N TYR A 36 6.57 2.29 7.35
CA TYR A 36 5.37 2.65 6.58
C TYR A 36 4.31 3.41 7.39
N LEU A 37 4.16 3.11 8.69
CA LEU A 37 3.21 3.79 9.57
C LEU A 37 3.69 5.17 10.02
N GLU A 38 5.02 5.36 10.14
CA GLU A 38 5.62 6.61 10.58
C GLU A 38 5.81 7.61 9.43
N ALA A 39 6.20 7.11 8.26
CA ALA A 39 6.47 7.89 7.06
C ALA A 39 5.77 7.24 5.86
N PRO A 40 4.44 7.38 5.73
CA PRO A 40 3.70 6.82 4.60
C PRO A 40 4.13 7.51 3.29
N PRO A 41 4.03 6.82 2.13
CA PRO A 41 4.49 7.37 0.84
C PRO A 41 3.94 8.75 0.49
N ALA A 42 2.70 9.05 0.90
CA ALA A 42 2.07 10.34 0.65
C ALA A 42 2.75 11.52 1.37
N LEU A 43 3.40 11.26 2.51
CA LEU A 43 4.10 12.27 3.32
C LEU A 43 5.61 12.25 3.10
N GLN A 44 6.12 11.27 2.35
CA GLN A 44 7.54 11.19 2.03
C GLN A 44 7.94 12.31 1.08
N ARG A 45 9.05 12.98 1.39
CA ARG A 45 9.66 13.94 0.47
C ARG A 45 10.29 13.17 -0.69
N ILE A 46 9.68 13.26 -1.86
CA ILE A 46 10.15 12.60 -3.09
C ILE A 46 11.35 13.30 -3.73
N ASP A 47 11.60 14.56 -3.37
CA ASP A 47 12.76 15.33 -3.83
C ASP A 47 13.25 16.25 -2.71
N MET A 48 14.57 16.31 -2.52
CA MET A 48 15.22 17.30 -1.64
C MET A 48 15.61 18.57 -2.40
N THR A 49 15.45 18.56 -3.72
CA THR A 49 15.89 19.61 -4.62
C THR A 49 14.73 20.56 -4.87
N ALA A 50 14.82 21.78 -4.35
CA ALA A 50 14.02 22.87 -4.89
C ALA A 50 14.46 23.07 -6.35
N LEU A 51 13.76 22.44 -7.29
CA LEU A 51 13.87 22.69 -8.74
C LEU A 51 15.29 23.04 -9.23
N GLN A 52 16.27 22.18 -8.95
CA GLN A 52 17.48 22.17 -9.77
C GLN A 52 17.37 20.95 -10.66
N PRO A 53 17.45 21.11 -12.00
CA PRO A 53 17.50 19.94 -12.87
C PRO A 53 18.74 19.16 -12.45
N SER A 54 18.54 17.97 -11.89
CA SER A 54 19.63 17.02 -11.78
C SER A 54 20.16 16.83 -13.21
N PRO A 55 21.46 17.02 -13.46
CA PRO A 55 22.01 16.61 -14.75
C PRO A 55 21.80 15.09 -14.76
N ARG A 56 20.83 14.63 -15.55
CA ARG A 56 20.64 13.20 -15.82
C ARG A 56 21.84 12.73 -16.62
N THR A 57 22.99 12.58 -15.99
CA THR A 57 24.08 11.78 -16.53
C THR A 57 23.80 10.34 -16.09
N CYS A 58 23.06 9.61 -16.92
CA CYS A 58 23.25 8.17 -16.98
C CYS A 58 24.72 7.95 -17.37
N SER A 59 25.62 7.80 -16.39
CA SER A 59 26.97 7.31 -16.64
C SER A 59 26.87 5.82 -16.95
N SER A 60 26.60 5.51 -18.21
CA SER A 60 26.77 4.16 -18.76
C SER A 60 28.26 3.87 -18.84
N ASN A 61 28.83 3.23 -17.82
CA ASN A 61 30.22 2.77 -17.82
C ASN A 61 30.37 1.41 -18.54
N TYR A 62 29.85 1.29 -19.76
CA TYR A 62 29.93 0.06 -20.56
C TYR A 62 30.85 0.14 -21.79
N LEU A 63 31.71 1.16 -21.92
CA LEU A 63 32.64 1.27 -23.06
C LEU A 63 34.00 1.85 -22.66
N ALA A 64 34.80 1.09 -21.91
CA ALA A 64 36.24 1.34 -21.81
C ALA A 64 36.99 0.03 -21.48
N ASN A 65 37.01 -0.89 -22.44
CA ASN A 65 37.99 -1.98 -22.52
C ASN A 65 38.10 -2.40 -24.00
N THR A 66 38.90 -1.64 -24.75
CA THR A 66 39.55 -2.05 -26.00
C THR A 66 40.93 -1.43 -26.05
#